data_AF-A0A533RZ58-F1
#
_entry.id   AF-A0A533RZ58-F1
#
_cell.length_a   1.000
_cell.length_b   1.000
_cell.length_c   1.000
_cell.angle_alpha   90.00
_cell.angle_beta   90.00
_cell.angle_gamma   90.00
#
_symmetry.space_group_name_H-M   'P 1'
#
loop_
_entity.id
_entity.type
_entity.pdbx_description
1 polymer ?
#
loop_
_entity_poly.entity_id
_entity_poly.type
_entity_poly.pdbx_seq_one_letter_code
_entity_poly.pdbx_strand_id
1 'polypeptide(L)'
;MLRKLLVAIVLSPVAAYAGLDVSAYERLTIVPSPQFDSDGEPRGPNQVKLAPVEFVERFAGLTAGKVYHYESAFEFRAGSYSGYNYWRNELAKLAGNEQTPFKSFNGKTELRYDATVWNIKRGPFWELIYFSDAEGVIGPVVCKRVYKDFLQYQVAASKHPDEYFRTAYQDWMKAFSMCANDGAIVFH
;
A
#
# COMPACT_ATOMS: atom_id res chain seq x y z
N MET A 1 44.99 22.10 34.19
CA MET A 1 43.67 21.64 34.69
C MET A 1 42.69 21.62 33.53
N LEU A 2 42.41 20.45 32.96
CA LEU A 2 41.58 20.29 31.76
C LEU A 2 40.16 19.89 32.19
N ARG A 3 39.18 20.78 31.98
CA ARG A 3 37.75 20.49 32.21
C ARG A 3 37.26 19.53 31.12
N LYS A 4 36.85 18.32 31.50
CA LYS A 4 36.09 17.41 30.64
C LYS A 4 34.65 17.92 30.55
N LEU A 5 34.22 18.30 29.34
CA LEU A 5 32.82 18.54 29.01
C LEU A 5 32.17 17.17 28.76
N LEU A 6 31.24 16.74 29.61
CA LEU A 6 30.36 15.61 29.30
C LEU A 6 29.24 16.12 28.39
N VAL A 7 29.21 15.66 27.15
CA VAL A 7 28.03 15.77 26.28
C VAL A 7 27.13 14.59 26.60
N ALA A 8 26.01 14.86 27.27
CA ALA A 8 24.94 13.89 27.43
C ALA A 8 24.18 13.79 26.10
N ILE A 9 24.40 12.70 25.36
CA ILE A 9 23.58 12.36 24.20
C ILE A 9 22.27 11.78 24.75
N VAL A 10 21.21 12.59 24.71
CA VAL A 10 19.85 12.11 24.94
C VAL A 10 19.41 11.40 23.66
N LEU A 11 19.54 10.07 23.64
CA LEU A 11 18.88 9.22 22.65
C LEU A 11 17.41 9.12 23.05
N SER A 12 16.55 9.95 22.44
CA SER A 12 15.11 9.70 22.46
C SER A 12 14.82 8.44 21.65
N PRO A 13 14.16 7.42 22.20
CA PRO A 13 13.73 6.28 21.41
C PRO A 13 12.54 6.74 20.58
N VAL A 14 12.75 6.91 19.27
CA VAL A 14 11.62 6.94 18.33
C VAL A 14 11.06 5.53 18.35
N ALA A 15 9.98 5.32 19.10
CA ALA A 15 9.22 4.09 19.02
C ALA A 15 8.75 3.95 17.57
N ALA A 16 9.30 2.97 16.86
CA ALA A 16 8.76 2.56 15.57
C ALA A 16 7.32 2.10 15.83
N TYR A 17 6.35 2.96 15.51
CA TYR A 17 4.95 2.56 15.54
C TYR A 17 4.76 1.54 14.42
N ALA A 18 4.34 0.32 14.75
CA ALA A 18 3.99 -0.68 13.74
C ALA A 18 2.86 -0.13 12.83
N GLY A 19 3.01 -0.26 11.52
CA GLY A 19 2.04 0.21 10.53
C GLY A 19 2.57 0.04 9.12
N LEU A 20 1.75 0.40 8.14
CA LEU A 20 1.98 0.13 6.74
C LEU A 20 2.50 1.39 6.04
N ASP A 21 3.72 1.31 5.51
CA ASP A 21 4.27 2.30 4.60
C ASP A 21 4.10 1.82 3.15
N VAL A 22 3.84 2.75 2.25
CA VAL A 22 3.51 2.44 0.86
C VAL A 22 4.31 3.34 -0.07
N SER A 23 4.93 2.74 -1.10
CA SER A 23 5.55 3.47 -2.20
C SER A 23 4.78 3.21 -3.49
N ALA A 24 4.45 4.26 -4.23
CA ALA A 24 3.89 4.20 -5.57
C ALA A 24 4.90 4.76 -6.57
N TYR A 25 5.14 4.01 -7.63
CA TYR A 25 6.01 4.39 -8.74
C TYR A 25 5.17 4.61 -9.99
N GLU A 26 5.67 5.46 -10.90
CA GLU A 26 5.04 5.77 -12.18
C GLU A 26 6.04 5.60 -13.33
N ARG A 27 5.54 5.17 -14.50
CA ARG A 27 6.30 5.01 -15.76
C ARG A 27 7.55 4.13 -15.59
N LEU A 28 7.34 2.90 -15.15
CA LEU A 28 8.41 1.92 -14.99
C LEU A 28 8.97 1.44 -16.33
N THR A 29 10.30 1.42 -16.43
CA THR A 29 11.02 0.86 -17.58
C THR A 29 12.08 -0.13 -17.10
N ILE A 30 12.18 -1.29 -17.75
CA ILE A 30 13.15 -2.31 -17.34
C ILE A 30 14.57 -1.81 -17.59
N VAL A 31 15.43 -1.92 -16.58
CA VAL A 31 16.86 -1.68 -16.71
C VAL A 31 17.53 -2.96 -17.24
N PRO A 32 18.14 -2.96 -18.44
CA PRO A 32 18.67 -4.19 -19.06
C PRO A 32 19.88 -4.80 -18.34
N SER A 33 20.70 -3.97 -17.69
CA SER A 33 21.94 -4.38 -17.01
C SER A 33 22.12 -3.59 -15.72
N PRO A 34 21.29 -3.85 -14.70
CA PRO A 34 21.36 -3.15 -13.42
C PRO A 34 22.65 -3.53 -12.67
N GLN A 35 23.19 -2.57 -11.94
CA GLN A 35 24.27 -2.81 -10.99
C GLN A 35 23.67 -2.91 -9.59
N PHE A 36 24.22 -3.81 -8.78
CA PHE A 36 23.78 -4.04 -7.41
C PHE A 36 24.89 -3.70 -6.42
N ASP A 37 24.53 -3.32 -5.20
CA ASP A 37 25.45 -3.24 -4.08
C ASP A 37 25.66 -4.61 -3.40
N SER A 38 26.34 -4.60 -2.25
CA SER A 38 26.61 -5.82 -1.48
C SER A 38 25.36 -6.46 -0.89
N ASP A 39 24.28 -5.70 -0.74
CA ASP A 39 23.03 -6.13 -0.12
C ASP A 39 22.02 -6.60 -1.18
N GLY A 40 22.37 -6.47 -2.47
CA GLY A 40 21.55 -6.89 -3.59
C GLY A 40 20.55 -5.83 -4.06
N GLU A 41 20.72 -4.58 -3.61
CA GLU A 41 19.86 -3.46 -3.99
C GLU A 41 20.38 -2.75 -5.25
N PRO A 42 19.50 -2.26 -6.14
CA PRO A 42 19.90 -1.51 -7.32
C PRO A 42 20.66 -0.23 -6.96
N ARG A 43 21.83 -0.02 -7.57
CA ARG A 43 22.65 1.19 -7.34
C ARG A 43 22.26 2.40 -8.17
N GLY A 44 21.54 2.19 -9.27
CA GLY A 44 21.20 3.28 -10.17
C GLY A 44 20.15 4.21 -9.55
N PRO A 45 20.18 5.52 -9.88
CA PRO A 45 19.18 6.45 -9.38
C PRO A 45 17.79 6.05 -9.86
N ASN A 46 16.81 6.22 -8.99
CA ASN A 46 15.41 5.90 -9.24
C ASN A 46 15.20 4.47 -9.75
N GLN A 47 15.91 3.49 -9.18
CA GLN A 47 15.74 2.09 -9.52
C GLN A 47 15.10 1.31 -8.38
N VAL A 48 14.27 0.34 -8.73
CA VAL A 48 13.62 -0.56 -7.77
C VAL A 48 13.57 -1.97 -8.35
N LYS A 49 13.89 -2.97 -7.52
CA LYS A 49 13.75 -4.38 -7.86
C LYS A 49 12.37 -4.86 -7.38
N LEU A 50 11.57 -5.39 -8.29
CA LEU A 50 10.20 -5.80 -7.98
C LEU A 50 10.03 -7.30 -8.18
N ALA A 51 9.43 -7.96 -7.20
CA ALA A 51 9.02 -9.36 -7.27
C ALA A 51 7.68 -9.54 -6.53
N PRO A 52 6.83 -10.47 -6.97
CA PRO A 52 5.66 -10.85 -6.18
C PRO A 52 6.09 -11.60 -4.91
N VAL A 53 5.31 -11.44 -3.86
CA VAL A 53 5.38 -12.27 -2.65
C VAL A 53 4.11 -13.12 -2.61
N GLU A 54 3.15 -12.79 -1.75
CA GLU A 54 1.80 -13.31 -1.81
C GLU A 54 0.95 -12.59 -2.88
N PHE A 55 -0.19 -13.17 -3.25
CA PHE A 55 -1.10 -12.64 -4.26
C PHE A 55 -0.41 -12.39 -5.62
N VAL A 56 0.26 -13.40 -6.17
CA VAL A 56 1.05 -13.32 -7.41
C VAL A 56 0.26 -12.72 -8.58
N GLU A 57 -1.05 -12.97 -8.64
CA GLU A 57 -1.94 -12.40 -9.65
C GLU A 57 -2.07 -10.86 -9.59
N ARG A 58 -1.73 -10.23 -8.44
CA ARG A 58 -1.69 -8.77 -8.27
C ARG A 58 -0.47 -8.15 -8.93
N PHE A 59 0.56 -8.93 -9.24
CA PHE A 59 1.77 -8.48 -9.92
C PHE A 59 1.61 -8.30 -11.44
N ALA A 60 0.38 -8.45 -11.96
CA ALA A 60 0.09 -8.40 -13.39
C ALA A 60 0.60 -7.11 -14.06
N GLY A 61 1.29 -7.28 -15.19
CA GLY A 61 1.91 -6.18 -15.94
C GLY A 61 3.39 -5.94 -15.63
N LEU A 62 3.97 -6.69 -14.68
CA LEU A 62 5.39 -6.65 -14.34
C LEU A 62 6.04 -8.01 -14.57
N THR A 63 7.36 -7.99 -14.78
CA THR A 63 8.23 -9.17 -14.84
C THR A 63 8.96 -9.35 -13.51
N ALA A 64 8.81 -10.52 -12.87
CA ALA A 64 9.34 -10.80 -11.55
C ALA A 64 10.88 -10.76 -11.51
N GLY A 65 11.43 -10.19 -10.44
CA GLY A 65 12.87 -10.11 -10.18
C GLY A 65 13.62 -9.10 -11.05
N LYS A 66 12.92 -8.35 -11.92
CA LYS A 66 13.54 -7.30 -12.74
C LYS A 66 13.72 -6.01 -11.94
N VAL A 67 14.76 -5.28 -12.33
CA VAL A 67 14.99 -3.90 -11.89
C VAL A 67 14.33 -2.96 -12.88
N TYR A 68 13.60 -1.99 -12.35
CA TYR A 68 12.93 -0.96 -13.12
C TYR A 68 13.49 0.40 -12.74
N HIS A 69 13.65 1.28 -13.72
CA HIS A 69 13.74 2.71 -13.48
C HIS A 69 12.34 3.30 -13.42
N TYR A 70 12.08 4.18 -12.44
CA TYR A 70 10.84 4.94 -12.32
C TYR A 70 11.08 6.43 -12.62
N GLU A 71 10.08 7.08 -13.23
CA GLU A 71 10.14 8.52 -13.50
C GLU A 71 9.85 9.34 -12.24
N SER A 72 8.85 8.92 -11.47
CA SER A 72 8.44 9.57 -10.23
C SER A 72 8.03 8.54 -9.17
N ALA A 73 8.09 8.96 -7.91
CA ALA A 73 7.66 8.17 -6.76
C ALA A 73 6.80 9.00 -5.81
N PHE A 74 5.88 8.33 -5.12
CA PHE A 74 5.06 8.90 -4.05
C PHE A 74 5.02 7.93 -2.88
N GLU A 75 5.36 8.42 -1.70
CA GLU A 75 5.37 7.63 -0.47
C GLU A 75 4.37 8.21 0.51
N PHE A 76 3.66 7.32 1.19
CA PHE A 76 2.74 7.69 2.26
C PHE A 76 2.60 6.57 3.27
N ARG A 77 2.16 6.93 4.47
CA ARG A 77 1.85 5.99 5.53
C ARG A 77 0.36 5.72 5.57
N ALA A 78 -0.05 4.49 5.27
CA ALA A 78 -1.46 4.09 5.28
C ALA A 78 -2.05 4.03 6.70
N GLY A 79 -1.21 4.02 7.74
CA GLY A 79 -1.59 4.05 9.15
C GLY A 79 -1.02 2.86 9.92
N SER A 80 -1.47 2.66 11.17
CA SER A 80 -1.20 1.41 11.89
C SER A 80 -1.91 0.24 11.20
N TYR A 81 -1.49 -1.01 11.45
CA TYR A 81 -2.20 -2.17 10.91
C TYR A 81 -3.69 -2.19 11.29
N SER A 82 -4.02 -1.81 12.52
CA SER A 82 -5.41 -1.67 12.95
C SER A 82 -6.15 -0.54 12.23
N GLY A 83 -5.49 0.61 12.03
CA GLY A 83 -6.05 1.75 11.31
C GLY A 83 -6.31 1.44 9.84
N TYR A 84 -5.35 0.78 9.17
CA TYR A 84 -5.50 0.34 7.79
C TYR A 84 -6.60 -0.72 7.64
N ASN A 85 -6.68 -1.68 8.58
CA ASN A 85 -7.77 -2.66 8.61
C ASN A 85 -9.15 -2.01 8.83
N TYR A 86 -9.24 -0.97 9.67
CA TYR A 86 -10.45 -0.18 9.80
C TYR A 86 -10.79 0.55 8.49
N TRP A 87 -9.80 1.19 7.87
CA TRP A 87 -9.96 1.93 6.62
C TRP A 87 -10.47 1.03 5.49
N ARG A 88 -9.92 -0.18 5.33
CA ARG A 88 -10.39 -1.16 4.33
C ARG A 88 -11.85 -1.57 4.55
N ASN A 89 -12.27 -1.71 5.81
CA ASN A 89 -13.65 -2.02 6.13
C ASN A 89 -14.60 -0.86 5.76
N GLU A 90 -14.24 0.40 6.03
CA GLU A 90 -15.04 1.54 5.57
C GLU A 90 -15.01 1.69 4.04
N LEU A 91 -13.92 1.31 3.35
CA LEU A 91 -13.87 1.28 1.89
C LEU A 91 -14.84 0.23 1.32
N ALA A 92 -14.88 -0.96 1.92
CA ALA A 92 -15.83 -2.01 1.55
C ALA A 92 -17.29 -1.57 1.76
N LYS A 93 -17.58 -0.87 2.86
CA LYS A 93 -18.88 -0.28 3.16
C LYS A 93 -19.27 0.81 2.15
N LEU A 94 -18.33 1.70 1.81
CA LEU A 94 -18.54 2.72 0.77
C LEU A 94 -18.90 2.09 -0.58
N ALA A 95 -18.30 0.94 -0.90
CA ALA A 95 -18.60 0.15 -2.09
C ALA A 95 -19.96 -0.58 -2.06
N GLY A 96 -20.72 -0.48 -0.96
CA GLY A 96 -22.06 -1.05 -0.83
C GLY A 96 -22.07 -2.55 -0.50
N ASN A 97 -20.97 -3.09 0.03
CA ASN A 97 -20.97 -4.48 0.50
C ASN A 97 -21.89 -4.65 1.71
N GLU A 98 -22.45 -5.85 1.87
CA GLU A 98 -23.16 -6.23 3.08
C GLU A 98 -22.18 -6.55 4.21
N GLN A 99 -22.69 -6.67 5.44
CA GLN A 99 -21.87 -7.18 6.54
C GLN A 99 -21.88 -8.70 6.55
N THR A 100 -20.73 -9.31 6.80
CA THR A 100 -20.58 -10.76 7.00
C THR A 100 -19.92 -11.03 8.36
N PRO A 101 -20.39 -12.05 9.11
CA PRO A 101 -19.74 -12.47 10.35
C PRO A 101 -18.29 -12.90 10.10
N PHE A 102 -17.36 -12.32 10.86
CA PHE A 102 -15.93 -12.62 10.83
C PHE A 102 -15.43 -12.92 12.24
N LYS A 103 -14.77 -14.07 12.42
CA LYS A 103 -14.16 -14.44 13.68
C LYS A 103 -12.74 -13.86 13.75
N SER A 104 -12.58 -12.81 14.54
CA SER A 104 -11.28 -12.19 14.78
C SER A 104 -10.33 -13.10 15.56
N PHE A 105 -9.03 -12.79 15.54
CA PHE A 105 -7.98 -13.57 16.23
C PHE A 105 -8.20 -13.71 17.74
N ASN A 106 -8.90 -12.76 18.37
CA ASN A 106 -9.23 -12.83 19.80
C ASN A 106 -10.45 -13.74 20.11
N GLY A 107 -11.02 -14.39 19.09
CA GLY A 107 -12.15 -15.30 19.20
C GLY A 107 -13.53 -14.63 19.13
N LYS A 108 -13.61 -13.29 19.08
CA LYS A 108 -14.88 -12.56 18.93
C LYS A 108 -15.33 -12.55 17.48
N THR A 109 -16.64 -12.73 17.29
CA THR A 109 -17.30 -12.54 16.00
C THR A 109 -17.71 -11.08 15.84
N GLU A 110 -17.28 -10.47 14.74
CA GLU A 110 -17.61 -9.11 14.34
C GLU A 110 -18.40 -9.13 13.02
N LEU A 111 -19.29 -8.15 12.81
CA LEU A 111 -19.94 -7.95 11.52
C LEU A 111 -19.11 -6.97 10.69
N ARG A 112 -18.42 -7.46 9.67
CA ARG A 112 -17.50 -6.67 8.84
C ARG A 112 -17.92 -6.64 7.38
N TYR A 113 -17.66 -5.52 6.71
CA TYR A 113 -17.95 -5.32 5.28
C TYR A 113 -16.85 -5.90 4.39
N ASP A 114 -15.58 -5.77 4.80
CA ASP A 114 -14.44 -6.34 4.08
C ASP A 114 -14.43 -7.88 4.08
N ALA A 115 -15.00 -8.51 5.11
CA ALA A 115 -15.21 -9.95 5.15
C ALA A 115 -16.07 -10.47 3.99
N THR A 116 -17.06 -9.70 3.53
CA THR A 116 -17.80 -10.03 2.30
C THR A 116 -16.87 -10.05 1.10
N VAL A 117 -16.02 -9.03 0.96
CA VAL A 117 -15.06 -8.91 -0.14
C VAL A 117 -14.05 -10.05 -0.15
N TRP A 118 -13.53 -10.45 1.02
CA TRP A 118 -12.63 -11.60 1.17
C TRP A 118 -13.27 -12.92 0.72
N ASN A 119 -14.58 -13.07 0.94
CA ASN A 119 -15.33 -14.27 0.56
C ASN A 119 -15.67 -14.31 -0.93
N ILE A 120 -16.16 -13.19 -1.49
CA ILE A 120 -16.65 -13.16 -2.87
C ILE A 120 -15.55 -12.86 -3.90
N LYS A 121 -14.45 -12.24 -3.47
CA LYS A 121 -13.26 -11.92 -4.28
C LYS A 121 -13.60 -11.21 -5.60
N ARG A 122 -14.51 -10.24 -5.54
CA ARG A 122 -15.00 -9.44 -6.67
C ARG A 122 -15.64 -8.15 -6.18
N GLY A 123 -15.94 -7.25 -7.11
CA GLY A 123 -16.58 -5.96 -6.82
C GLY A 123 -15.56 -4.83 -6.65
N PRO A 124 -16.01 -3.60 -6.37
CA PRO A 124 -15.11 -2.45 -6.26
C PRO A 124 -14.04 -2.64 -5.19
N PHE A 125 -12.82 -2.22 -5.49
CA PHE A 125 -11.65 -2.24 -4.62
C PHE A 125 -11.21 -3.63 -4.14
N TRP A 126 -11.78 -4.73 -4.65
CA TRP A 126 -11.54 -6.06 -4.08
C TRP A 126 -10.06 -6.46 -4.15
N GLU A 127 -9.34 -6.01 -5.17
CA GLU A 127 -7.90 -6.27 -5.28
C GLU A 127 -7.04 -5.58 -4.24
N LEU A 128 -7.51 -4.48 -3.66
CA LEU A 128 -6.87 -3.76 -2.55
C LEU A 128 -7.36 -4.26 -1.18
N ILE A 129 -8.67 -4.48 -1.05
CA ILE A 129 -9.28 -4.93 0.22
C ILE A 129 -8.81 -6.35 0.55
N TYR A 130 -8.76 -7.23 -0.45
CA TYR A 130 -8.20 -8.58 -0.33
C TYR A 130 -6.77 -8.60 -0.87
N PHE A 131 -5.90 -7.93 -0.13
CA PHE A 131 -4.45 -7.91 -0.31
C PHE A 131 -3.75 -7.90 1.05
N SER A 132 -2.45 -8.19 1.03
CA SER A 132 -1.57 -8.12 2.20
C SER A 132 -1.66 -6.75 2.88
N ASP A 133 -1.57 -6.75 4.21
CA ASP A 133 -1.44 -5.55 5.02
C ASP A 133 -0.04 -5.34 5.58
N ALA A 134 0.96 -6.11 5.11
CA ALA A 134 2.36 -6.00 5.50
C ALA A 134 3.26 -5.76 4.28
N GLU A 135 3.43 -6.77 3.42
CA GLU A 135 4.32 -6.71 2.25
C GLU A 135 3.62 -7.12 0.96
N GLY A 136 4.09 -6.63 -0.18
CA GLY A 136 3.62 -7.07 -1.50
C GLY A 136 3.67 -5.99 -2.57
N VAL A 137 3.42 -6.40 -3.82
CA VAL A 137 3.43 -5.50 -4.98
C VAL A 137 2.17 -5.65 -5.81
N ILE A 138 1.54 -4.51 -6.14
CA ILE A 138 0.44 -4.41 -7.09
C ILE A 138 0.95 -3.80 -8.39
N GLY A 139 0.79 -4.53 -9.49
CA GLY A 139 1.22 -4.14 -10.82
C GLY A 139 0.20 -3.28 -11.58
N PRO A 140 0.61 -2.69 -12.71
CA PRO A 140 -0.13 -1.63 -13.39
C PRO A 140 -1.45 -2.12 -13.98
N VAL A 141 -1.54 -3.41 -14.35
CA VAL A 141 -2.79 -3.99 -14.89
C VAL A 141 -3.88 -4.04 -13.83
N VAL A 142 -3.52 -4.35 -12.58
CA VAL A 142 -4.46 -4.35 -11.46
C VAL A 142 -4.77 -2.93 -11.04
N CYS A 143 -3.75 -2.06 -10.95
CA CYS A 143 -3.94 -0.66 -10.59
C CYS A 143 -4.91 0.07 -11.53
N LYS A 144 -4.86 -0.19 -12.85
CA LYS A 144 -5.81 0.36 -13.83
C LYS A 144 -7.27 -0.02 -13.53
N ARG A 145 -7.54 -1.16 -12.89
CA ARG A 145 -8.89 -1.56 -12.49
C ARG A 145 -9.30 -0.87 -11.20
N VAL A 146 -8.48 -0.98 -10.15
CA VAL A 146 -8.79 -0.38 -8.84
C VAL A 146 -8.88 1.16 -8.94
N TYR A 147 -8.05 1.80 -9.77
CA TYR A 147 -8.14 3.25 -9.96
C TYR A 147 -9.49 3.70 -10.56
N LYS A 148 -10.14 2.88 -11.38
CA LYS A 148 -11.51 3.17 -11.86
C LYS A 148 -12.51 3.16 -10.72
N ASP A 149 -12.33 2.26 -9.74
CA ASP A 149 -13.16 2.27 -8.54
C ASP A 149 -12.94 3.56 -7.73
N PHE A 150 -11.69 4.02 -7.59
CA PHE A 150 -11.41 5.30 -6.93
C PHE A 150 -12.09 6.47 -7.65
N LEU A 151 -12.07 6.50 -8.99
CA LEU A 151 -12.78 7.53 -9.76
C LEU A 151 -14.30 7.45 -9.55
N GLN A 152 -14.86 6.23 -9.56
CA GLN A 152 -16.29 6.00 -9.40
C GLN A 152 -16.81 6.47 -8.02
N TYR A 153 -16.05 6.23 -6.96
CA TYR A 153 -16.50 6.49 -5.59
C TYR A 153 -15.97 7.82 -5.02
N GLN A 154 -15.20 8.61 -5.77
CA GLN A 154 -14.54 9.83 -5.28
C GLN A 154 -15.50 10.81 -4.58
N VAL A 155 -16.67 11.07 -5.19
CA VAL A 155 -17.67 12.00 -4.64
C VAL A 155 -18.31 11.49 -3.34
N ALA A 156 -18.50 10.17 -3.23
CA ALA A 156 -19.02 9.57 -2.02
C ALA A 156 -17.95 9.58 -0.91
N ALA A 157 -16.71 9.24 -1.26
CA ALA A 157 -15.57 9.27 -0.35
C ALA A 157 -15.31 10.68 0.19
N SER A 158 -15.40 11.74 -0.63
CA SER A 158 -15.17 13.12 -0.19
C SER A 158 -16.19 13.60 0.86
N LYS A 159 -17.35 12.95 0.95
CA LYS A 159 -18.42 13.23 1.93
C LYS A 159 -18.36 12.34 3.16
N HIS A 160 -17.40 11.42 3.23
CA HIS A 160 -17.24 10.54 4.38
C HIS A 160 -16.97 11.37 5.65
N PRO A 161 -17.64 11.09 6.79
CA PRO A 161 -17.52 11.93 7.99
C PRO A 161 -16.15 11.86 8.66
N ASP A 162 -15.44 10.74 8.49
CA ASP A 162 -14.09 10.55 9.02
C ASP A 162 -13.03 11.21 8.13
N GLU A 163 -12.25 12.13 8.69
CA GLU A 163 -11.13 12.81 8.05
C GLU A 163 -9.94 11.87 7.76
N TYR A 164 -9.68 10.90 8.65
CA TYR A 164 -8.64 9.90 8.40
C TYR A 164 -8.98 9.08 7.15
N PHE A 165 -10.24 8.64 7.04
CA PHE A 165 -10.72 7.96 5.83
C PHE A 165 -10.52 8.80 4.58
N ARG A 166 -10.94 10.07 4.59
CA ARG A 166 -10.85 10.96 3.42
C ARG A 166 -9.41 11.20 2.99
N THR A 167 -8.51 11.42 3.93
CA THR A 167 -7.08 11.66 3.66
C THR A 167 -6.44 10.41 3.06
N ALA A 168 -6.59 9.26 3.72
CA ALA A 168 -6.06 8.00 3.21
C ALA A 168 -6.66 7.63 1.85
N TYR A 169 -7.94 7.94 1.60
CA TYR A 169 -8.55 7.75 0.27
C TYR A 169 -7.85 8.56 -0.82
N GLN A 170 -7.48 9.81 -0.56
CA GLN A 170 -6.77 10.64 -1.53
C GLN A 170 -5.35 10.12 -1.79
N ASP A 171 -4.64 9.69 -0.75
CA ASP A 171 -3.30 9.11 -0.89
C ASP A 171 -3.33 7.81 -1.71
N TRP A 172 -4.24 6.90 -1.37
CA TRP A 172 -4.45 5.67 -2.14
C TRP A 172 -4.88 5.97 -3.58
N MET A 173 -5.80 6.92 -3.80
CA MET A 173 -6.23 7.31 -5.14
C MET A 173 -5.05 7.83 -5.97
N LYS A 174 -4.16 8.64 -5.39
CA LYS A 174 -2.94 9.11 -6.05
C LYS A 174 -1.98 7.97 -6.37
N ALA A 175 -1.73 7.09 -5.40
CA ALA A 175 -0.88 5.92 -5.60
C ALA A 175 -1.39 5.01 -6.73
N PHE A 176 -2.70 4.75 -6.77
CA PHE A 176 -3.34 3.97 -7.83
C PHE A 176 -3.34 4.70 -9.18
N SER A 177 -3.44 6.03 -9.21
CA SER A 177 -3.28 6.83 -10.43
C SER A 177 -1.88 6.67 -11.02
N MET A 178 -0.84 6.79 -10.19
CA MET A 178 0.56 6.65 -10.60
C MET A 178 0.85 5.23 -11.08
N CYS A 179 0.42 4.24 -10.32
CA CYS A 179 0.58 2.84 -10.71
C CYS A 179 -0.20 2.47 -11.98
N ALA A 180 -1.39 3.05 -12.19
CA ALA A 180 -2.14 2.86 -13.42
C ALA A 180 -1.43 3.46 -14.65
N ASN A 181 -0.52 4.41 -14.46
CA ASN A 181 0.32 4.96 -15.52
C ASN A 181 1.64 4.17 -15.66
N ASP A 182 1.48 2.86 -15.93
CA ASP A 182 2.56 1.88 -16.12
C ASP A 182 3.57 1.83 -14.96
N GLY A 183 3.03 1.91 -13.74
CA GLY A 183 3.78 1.94 -12.49
C GLY A 183 3.63 0.68 -11.63
N ALA A 184 3.88 0.82 -10.32
CA ALA A 184 3.67 -0.22 -9.31
C ALA A 184 3.38 0.40 -7.95
N ILE A 185 2.66 -0.32 -7.08
CA ILE A 185 2.54 0.00 -5.64
C ILE A 185 3.26 -1.09 -4.85
N VAL A 186 4.08 -0.70 -3.87
CA VAL A 186 4.83 -1.58 -2.97
C VAL A 186 4.43 -1.30 -1.53
N PHE A 187 4.17 -2.37 -0.79
CA PHE A 187 3.83 -2.39 0.63
C PHE A 187 5.07 -2.82 1.42
N HIS A 188 5.36 -2.12 2.53
CA HIS A 188 6.54 -2.31 3.39
C HIS A 188 6.18 -2.55 4.85
#